data_AF-A0A6L5XZB5-F1
#
_entry.id   AF-A0A6L5XZB5-F1
#
_cell.length_a   1.000
_cell.length_b   1.000
_cell.length_c   1.000
_cell.angle_alpha   90.00
_cell.angle_beta   90.00
_cell.angle_gamma   90.00
#
_symmetry.space_group_name_H-M   'P 1'
#
loop_
_entity.id
_entity.type
_entity.pdbx_description
1 polymer ?
#
loop_
_entity_poly.entity_id
_entity_poly.type
_entity_poly.pdbx_seq_one_letter_code
_entity_poly.pdbx_strand_id
1 'polypeptide(L)'
;MTNYLFIGIGLSLLIYFCFVVFYTKNPISFALFWLVGALTCFTISLLKSYILKSKILNCIYLLLIFGIFFFLLLFCSHIFFILKQIHSVPRTNIDCLIILGAGLKGEQITKSLQFRLETAYSYMEAHPDTTAIVSGGKGKGETITEAQAMNRYLIKKGISSDRIKMEPDSTNTYENFLFSKELLEKNVLAVGIVTNNFHIYRALQIAKKLNLQNPVGIPAPTDPLIFVHFMVRELFALIKDKLVKNI
;
A
#
# COMPACT_ATOMS: atom_id res chain seq x y z
N MET A 1 23.52 -21.24 -26.43
CA MET A 1 22.85 -22.03 -25.38
C MET A 1 21.69 -21.23 -24.83
N THR A 2 20.48 -21.77 -24.96
CA THR A 2 19.25 -21.25 -24.35
C THR A 2 19.44 -21.11 -22.84
N ASN A 3 19.10 -19.95 -22.27
CA ASN A 3 19.25 -19.73 -20.84
C ASN A 3 17.98 -20.15 -20.08
N TYR A 4 17.95 -21.41 -19.65
CA TYR A 4 16.81 -21.98 -18.92
C TYR A 4 16.45 -21.21 -17.65
N LEU A 5 17.40 -20.50 -17.01
CA LEU A 5 17.12 -19.68 -15.83
C LEU A 5 16.14 -18.54 -16.14
N PHE A 6 16.40 -17.73 -17.16
CA PHE A 6 15.51 -16.61 -17.52
C PHE A 6 14.17 -17.12 -18.06
N ILE A 7 14.13 -18.27 -18.72
CA ILE A 7 12.87 -18.90 -19.12
C ILE A 7 12.05 -19.27 -17.88
N GLY A 8 12.65 -19.93 -16.91
CA GLY A 8 11.99 -20.31 -15.66
C GLY A 8 11.45 -19.08 -14.89
N ILE A 9 12.27 -18.03 -14.74
CA ILE A 9 11.84 -16.77 -14.10
C ILE A 9 10.70 -16.14 -14.91
N GLY A 10 10.83 -16.05 -16.23
CA GLY A 10 9.80 -15.47 -17.10
C GLY A 10 8.46 -16.20 -17.00
N LEU A 11 8.48 -17.54 -17.00
CA LEU A 11 7.28 -18.36 -16.80
C LEU A 11 6.65 -18.11 -15.43
N SER A 12 7.43 -18.09 -14.36
CA SER A 12 6.93 -17.79 -13.01
C SER A 12 6.27 -16.41 -12.91
N LEU A 13 6.88 -15.38 -13.51
CA LEU A 13 6.31 -14.02 -13.56
C LEU A 13 5.02 -13.97 -14.37
N LEU A 14 4.96 -14.68 -15.50
CA LEU A 14 3.75 -14.76 -16.34
C LEU A 14 2.62 -15.50 -15.62
N ILE A 15 2.93 -16.63 -14.98
CA ILE A 15 1.96 -17.38 -14.17
C ILE A 15 1.42 -16.50 -13.05
N TYR A 16 2.30 -15.79 -12.34
CA TYR A 16 1.87 -14.88 -11.28
C TYR A 16 1.06 -13.69 -11.81
N PHE A 17 1.40 -13.13 -12.98
CA PHE A 17 0.59 -12.11 -13.65
C PHE A 17 -0.84 -12.61 -13.90
N CYS A 18 -0.97 -13.79 -14.53
CA CYS A 18 -2.26 -14.41 -14.80
C CYS A 18 -3.02 -14.66 -13.49
N PHE A 19 -2.35 -15.25 -12.49
CA PHE A 19 -2.92 -15.48 -11.16
C PHE A 19 -3.49 -14.19 -10.57
N VAL A 20 -2.71 -13.11 -10.53
CA VAL A 20 -3.15 -11.81 -10.00
C VAL A 20 -4.39 -11.31 -10.72
N VAL A 21 -4.38 -11.30 -12.07
CA VAL A 21 -5.50 -10.79 -12.88
C VAL A 21 -6.79 -11.61 -12.67
N PHE A 22 -6.70 -12.93 -12.64
CA PHE A 22 -7.86 -13.80 -12.47
C PHE A 22 -8.35 -13.82 -11.02
N TYR A 23 -7.44 -13.79 -10.05
CA TYR A 23 -7.77 -13.83 -8.62
C TYR A 23 -8.51 -12.57 -8.15
N THR A 24 -8.05 -11.38 -8.55
CA THR A 24 -8.68 -10.12 -8.12
C THR A 24 -9.98 -9.81 -8.84
N LYS A 25 -10.29 -10.53 -9.93
CA LYS A 25 -11.47 -10.39 -10.80
C LYS A 25 -11.67 -8.98 -11.39
N ASN A 26 -10.74 -8.06 -11.17
CA ASN A 26 -10.77 -6.67 -11.62
C ASN A 26 -9.32 -6.18 -11.82
N PRO A 27 -9.10 -5.17 -12.69
CA PRO A 27 -7.79 -4.60 -12.91
C PRO A 27 -7.25 -4.01 -11.61
N ILE A 28 -6.07 -4.45 -11.19
CA ILE A 28 -5.33 -3.82 -10.10
C ILE A 28 -4.16 -3.04 -10.67
N SER A 29 -3.84 -1.91 -10.04
CA SER A 29 -2.70 -1.08 -10.43
C SER A 29 -1.42 -1.90 -10.39
N PHE A 30 -0.46 -1.59 -11.27
CA PHE A 30 0.84 -2.29 -11.36
C PHE A 30 0.80 -3.77 -11.77
N ALA A 31 -0.34 -4.36 -12.17
CA ALA A 31 -0.36 -5.76 -12.61
C ALA A 31 0.57 -6.02 -13.82
N LEU A 32 0.65 -5.07 -14.76
CA LEU A 32 1.51 -5.17 -15.94
C LEU A 32 3.02 -5.26 -15.63
N PHE A 33 3.46 -4.90 -14.42
CA PHE A 33 4.85 -5.07 -13.99
C PHE A 33 5.31 -6.52 -14.17
N TRP A 34 4.46 -7.48 -13.80
CA TRP A 34 4.74 -8.91 -13.87
C TRP A 34 4.85 -9.39 -15.31
N LEU A 35 3.95 -8.91 -16.20
CA LEU A 35 3.98 -9.24 -17.62
C LEU A 35 5.21 -8.67 -18.32
N VAL A 36 5.54 -7.40 -18.08
CA VAL A 36 6.73 -6.75 -18.65
C VAL A 36 8.00 -7.47 -18.18
N GLY A 37 8.08 -7.85 -16.90
CA GLY A 37 9.17 -8.66 -16.37
C GLY A 37 9.31 -10.01 -17.07
N ALA A 38 8.19 -10.70 -17.32
CA ALA A 38 8.18 -11.97 -18.04
C ALA A 38 8.70 -11.83 -19.48
N LEU A 39 8.17 -10.87 -20.24
CA LEU A 39 8.59 -10.59 -21.62
C LEU A 39 10.06 -10.19 -21.71
N THR A 40 10.54 -9.41 -20.74
CA THR A 40 11.97 -9.04 -20.63
C THR A 40 12.84 -10.28 -20.43
N CYS A 41 12.45 -11.20 -19.54
CA CYS A 41 13.19 -12.44 -19.31
C CYS A 41 13.24 -13.34 -20.56
N PHE A 42 12.11 -13.50 -21.26
CA PHE A 42 12.08 -14.27 -22.51
C PHE A 42 12.96 -13.64 -23.59
N THR A 43 12.92 -12.32 -23.73
CA THR A 43 13.76 -11.58 -24.68
C THR A 43 15.25 -11.76 -24.39
N ILE A 44 15.66 -11.65 -23.12
CA ILE A 44 17.05 -11.91 -22.68
C ILE A 44 17.47 -13.35 -22.99
N SER A 45 16.60 -14.33 -22.75
CA SER A 45 16.91 -15.73 -23.03
C SER A 45 17.13 -15.99 -24.52
N LEU A 46 16.24 -15.47 -25.37
CA LEU A 46 16.31 -15.63 -26.83
C LEU A 46 17.54 -14.94 -27.43
N LEU A 47 17.88 -13.74 -26.95
CA LEU A 47 18.94 -12.92 -27.53
C LEU A 47 20.30 -13.09 -26.85
N LYS A 48 20.44 -13.96 -25.84
CA LYS A 48 21.65 -14.07 -25.01
C LYS A 48 22.94 -14.20 -25.81
N SER A 49 22.98 -15.03 -26.85
CA SER A 49 24.17 -15.21 -27.68
C SER A 49 24.58 -13.96 -28.45
N TYR A 50 23.61 -13.12 -28.85
CA TYR A 50 23.87 -11.83 -29.50
C TYR A 50 24.30 -10.78 -28.47
N ILE A 51 23.63 -10.76 -27.31
CA ILE A 51 23.96 -9.88 -26.18
C ILE A 51 25.42 -10.05 -25.77
N LEU A 52 25.88 -11.30 -25.59
CA LEU A 52 27.24 -11.58 -25.13
C LEU A 52 28.33 -11.29 -26.18
N LYS A 53 27.97 -11.26 -27.47
CA LYS A 53 28.92 -10.93 -28.56
C LYS A 53 29.10 -9.42 -28.74
N SER A 54 28.06 -8.62 -28.46
CA SER A 54 28.13 -7.16 -28.57
C SER A 54 28.56 -6.53 -27.26
N LYS A 55 29.65 -5.75 -27.28
CA LYS A 55 30.13 -5.02 -26.08
C LYS A 55 29.04 -4.13 -25.47
N ILE A 56 28.29 -3.41 -26.31
CA ILE A 56 27.23 -2.49 -25.86
C ILE A 56 26.08 -3.27 -25.22
N LEU A 57 25.58 -4.32 -25.88
CA LEU A 57 24.47 -5.11 -25.32
C LEU A 57 24.88 -5.84 -24.04
N ASN A 58 26.12 -6.32 -23.97
CA ASN A 58 26.65 -6.93 -22.74
C ASN A 58 26.74 -5.91 -21.60
N CYS A 59 27.18 -4.67 -21.86
CA CYS A 59 27.15 -3.61 -20.85
C CYS A 59 25.72 -3.33 -20.35
N ILE A 60 24.74 -3.21 -21.25
CA ILE A 60 23.33 -3.02 -20.88
C ILE A 60 22.82 -4.21 -20.05
N TYR A 61 23.16 -5.44 -20.44
CA TYR A 61 22.80 -6.65 -19.69
C TYR A 61 23.38 -6.65 -18.26
N LEU A 62 24.64 -6.26 -18.09
CA LEU A 62 25.26 -6.14 -16.77
C LEU A 62 24.62 -5.02 -15.94
N LEU A 63 24.28 -3.88 -16.54
CA LEU A 63 23.54 -2.80 -15.89
C LEU A 63 22.14 -3.25 -15.45
N LEU A 64 21.46 -4.06 -16.26
CA LEU A 64 20.16 -4.65 -15.91
C LEU A 64 20.29 -5.61 -14.72
N ILE A 65 21.29 -6.51 -14.71
CA ILE A 65 21.54 -7.40 -13.56
C ILE A 65 21.83 -6.59 -12.30
N PHE A 66 22.70 -5.58 -12.41
CA PHE A 66 23.02 -4.69 -11.31
C PHE A 66 21.77 -3.95 -10.81
N GLY A 67 20.93 -3.46 -11.72
CA GLY A 67 19.66 -2.82 -11.41
C GLY A 67 18.68 -3.76 -10.69
N ILE A 68 18.57 -5.02 -11.11
CA ILE A 68 17.75 -6.04 -10.44
C ILE A 68 18.30 -6.32 -9.03
N PHE A 69 19.61 -6.49 -8.89
CA PHE A 69 20.25 -6.69 -7.59
C PHE A 69 19.97 -5.53 -6.64
N PHE A 70 20.13 -4.29 -7.12
CA PHE A 70 19.85 -3.09 -6.34
C PHE A 70 18.36 -2.98 -5.98
N PHE A 71 17.46 -3.30 -6.91
CA PHE A 71 16.02 -3.36 -6.65
C PHE A 71 15.68 -4.37 -5.55
N LEU A 72 16.25 -5.58 -5.60
CA LEU A 72 16.05 -6.60 -4.56
C LEU A 72 16.58 -6.13 -3.20
N LEU A 73 17.72 -5.44 -3.17
CA LEU A 73 18.25 -4.85 -1.93
C LEU A 73 17.30 -3.79 -1.35
N LEU A 74 16.76 -2.90 -2.18
CA LEU A 74 15.74 -1.93 -1.77
C LEU A 74 14.46 -2.62 -1.29
N PHE A 75 14.02 -3.67 -2.00
CA PHE A 75 12.83 -4.44 -1.62
C PHE A 75 13.00 -5.14 -0.27
N CYS A 76 14.14 -5.77 -0.02
CA CYS A 76 14.47 -6.38 1.27
C CYS A 76 14.54 -5.35 2.41
N SER A 77 15.17 -4.19 2.17
CA SER A 77 15.20 -3.12 3.18
C SER A 77 13.80 -2.56 3.48
N HIS A 78 12.95 -2.43 2.46
CA HIS A 78 11.56 -2.02 2.63
C HIS A 78 10.76 -3.03 3.48
N ILE A 79 10.90 -4.34 3.22
CA ILE A 79 10.32 -5.40 4.05
C ILE A 79 10.78 -5.25 5.49
N PHE A 80 12.09 -5.08 5.72
CA PHE A 80 12.66 -4.91 7.05
C PHE A 80 12.02 -3.73 7.81
N PHE A 81 11.85 -2.58 7.16
CA PHE A 81 11.23 -1.41 7.77
C PHE A 81 9.74 -1.62 8.09
N ILE A 82 9.00 -2.32 7.24
CA ILE A 82 7.60 -2.69 7.51
C ILE A 82 7.52 -3.61 8.73
N LEU A 83 8.34 -4.67 8.77
CA LEU A 83 8.35 -5.63 9.89
C LEU A 83 8.70 -4.94 11.21
N LYS A 84 9.70 -4.04 11.20
CA LYS A 84 10.06 -3.23 12.37
C LYS A 84 8.87 -2.42 12.87
N GLN A 85 8.08 -1.84 11.96
CA GLN A 85 6.96 -0.98 12.31
C GLN A 85 5.74 -1.77 12.82
N ILE A 86 5.49 -2.96 12.28
CA ILE A 86 4.42 -3.85 12.75
C ILE A 86 4.71 -4.33 14.17
N HIS A 87 5.97 -4.54 14.54
CA HIS A 87 6.35 -4.99 15.88
C HIS A 87 6.48 -3.85 16.91
N SER A 88 6.47 -2.60 16.47
CA SER A 88 6.67 -1.44 17.35
C SER A 88 5.37 -0.71 17.71
N VAL A 89 4.22 -1.38 17.71
CA VAL A 89 2.93 -0.77 18.09
C VAL A 89 2.97 -0.42 19.58
N PRO A 90 3.08 0.86 19.97
CA PRO A 90 3.16 1.26 21.37
C PRO A 90 1.82 1.03 22.08
N ARG A 91 1.88 0.75 23.39
CA ARG A 91 0.71 0.75 24.29
C ARG A 91 0.39 2.17 24.75
N THR A 92 0.30 3.11 23.81
CA THR A 92 -0.14 4.48 24.09
C THR A 92 -1.66 4.53 23.95
N ASN A 93 -2.32 5.29 24.82
CA ASN A 93 -3.74 5.59 24.63
C ASN A 93 -3.84 6.48 23.37
N ILE A 94 -4.60 6.04 22.37
CA ILE A 94 -4.75 6.77 21.10
C ILE A 94 -6.05 7.57 21.17
N ASP A 95 -5.96 8.89 21.03
CA ASP A 95 -7.12 9.78 21.14
C ASP A 95 -7.97 9.75 19.85
N CYS A 96 -7.30 9.64 18.70
CA CYS A 96 -7.95 9.67 17.40
C CYS A 96 -7.32 8.67 16.42
N LEU A 97 -8.16 7.89 15.73
CA LEU A 97 -7.75 7.07 14.60
C LEU A 97 -7.89 7.85 13.30
N ILE A 98 -6.89 7.79 12.42
CA ILE A 98 -7.04 8.13 11.00
C ILE A 98 -7.09 6.80 10.23
N ILE A 99 -8.25 6.51 9.65
CA ILE A 99 -8.52 5.28 8.90
C ILE A 99 -8.42 5.61 7.41
N LEU A 100 -7.42 5.06 6.74
CA LEU A 100 -7.16 5.34 5.32
C LEU A 100 -8.02 4.46 4.41
N GLY A 101 -8.53 5.03 3.32
CA GLY A 101 -9.22 4.31 2.24
C GLY A 101 -8.36 3.32 1.45
N ALA A 102 -8.99 2.34 0.79
CA ALA A 102 -8.32 1.24 0.09
C ALA A 102 -9.06 0.71 -1.16
N GLY A 103 -9.98 1.51 -1.69
CA GLY A 103 -10.80 1.31 -2.86
C GLY A 103 -12.20 0.80 -2.53
N LEU A 104 -13.16 1.18 -3.38
CA LEU A 104 -14.51 0.64 -3.49
C LEU A 104 -14.76 0.00 -4.87
N LYS A 105 -15.83 -0.79 -4.96
CA LYS A 105 -16.41 -1.23 -6.24
C LYS A 105 -17.86 -0.75 -6.29
N GLY A 106 -18.12 0.35 -7.00
CA GLY A 106 -19.38 1.09 -6.83
C GLY A 106 -19.48 1.60 -5.40
N GLU A 107 -20.36 1.00 -4.59
CA GLU A 107 -20.46 1.25 -3.14
C GLU A 107 -19.88 0.11 -2.29
N GLN A 108 -19.47 -1.00 -2.92
CA GLN A 108 -19.01 -2.18 -2.20
C GLN A 108 -17.58 -1.99 -1.68
N ILE A 109 -17.41 -2.18 -0.38
CA ILE A 109 -16.12 -2.17 0.30
C ILE A 109 -15.22 -3.30 -0.23
N THR A 110 -13.97 -2.96 -0.59
CA THR A 110 -12.98 -3.96 -0.99
C THR A 110 -12.46 -4.76 0.21
N LYS A 111 -11.88 -5.94 -0.04
CA LYS A 111 -11.30 -6.79 1.02
C LYS A 111 -10.25 -6.05 1.86
N SER A 112 -9.39 -5.24 1.22
CA SER A 112 -8.38 -4.44 1.92
C SER A 112 -9.01 -3.38 2.82
N LEU A 113 -10.06 -2.69 2.36
CA LEU A 113 -10.78 -1.70 3.14
C LEU A 113 -11.55 -2.34 4.30
N GLN A 114 -12.15 -3.51 4.07
CA GLN A 114 -12.82 -4.28 5.12
C GLN A 114 -11.85 -4.65 6.25
N PHE A 115 -10.64 -5.12 5.94
CA PHE A 115 -9.65 -5.41 6.99
C PHE A 115 -9.30 -4.19 7.83
N ARG A 116 -9.15 -3.01 7.20
CA ARG A 116 -8.90 -1.76 7.94
C ARG A 116 -10.07 -1.40 8.85
N LEU A 117 -11.30 -1.53 8.35
CA LEU A 117 -12.50 -1.22 9.11
C LEU A 117 -12.72 -2.17 10.29
N GLU A 118 -12.46 -3.46 10.13
CA GLU A 118 -12.54 -4.42 11.24
C GLU A 118 -11.45 -4.16 12.30
N THR A 119 -10.22 -3.82 11.87
CA THR A 119 -9.15 -3.41 12.79
C THR A 119 -9.51 -2.13 13.55
N ALA A 120 -10.04 -1.12 12.86
CA ALA A 120 -10.47 0.12 13.48
C ALA A 120 -11.64 -0.10 14.45
N TYR A 121 -12.66 -0.86 14.04
CA TYR A 121 -13.80 -1.21 14.87
C TYR A 121 -13.36 -1.90 16.16
N SER A 122 -12.53 -2.94 16.06
CA SER A 122 -12.03 -3.67 17.24
C SER A 122 -11.26 -2.74 18.19
N TYR A 123 -10.50 -1.78 17.66
CA TYR A 123 -9.79 -0.81 18.49
C TYR A 123 -10.76 0.15 19.19
N MET A 124 -11.74 0.72 18.47
CA MET A 124 -12.70 1.68 19.01
C MET A 124 -13.70 1.08 19.99
N GLU A 125 -14.01 -0.22 19.85
CA GLU A 125 -14.81 -0.98 20.80
C GLU A 125 -14.06 -1.14 22.12
N ALA A 126 -12.77 -1.47 22.07
CA ALA A 126 -11.91 -1.60 23.25
C ALA A 126 -11.57 -0.24 23.91
N HIS A 127 -11.68 0.87 23.18
CA HIS A 127 -11.35 2.22 23.65
C HIS A 127 -12.52 3.19 23.36
N PRO A 128 -13.52 3.27 24.26
CA PRO A 128 -14.74 4.07 24.05
C PRO A 128 -14.51 5.57 23.85
N ASP A 129 -13.39 6.11 24.35
CA ASP A 129 -13.04 7.53 24.23
C ASP A 129 -12.33 7.87 22.92
N THR A 130 -11.84 6.86 22.18
CA THR A 130 -11.12 7.09 20.92
C THR A 130 -12.10 7.53 19.82
N THR A 131 -11.80 8.64 19.15
CA THR A 131 -12.52 9.11 17.96
C THR A 131 -11.89 8.57 16.68
N ALA A 132 -12.56 8.71 15.54
CA ALA A 132 -12.02 8.33 14.24
C ALA A 132 -12.27 9.40 13.18
N ILE A 133 -11.28 9.57 12.30
CA ILE A 133 -11.38 10.25 11.02
C ILE A 133 -11.28 9.18 9.94
N VAL A 134 -12.34 9.02 9.14
CA VAL A 134 -12.34 8.16 7.95
C VAL A 134 -11.97 9.00 6.74
N SER A 135 -10.82 8.69 6.11
CA SER A 135 -10.20 9.54 5.09
C SER A 135 -10.02 8.81 3.76
N GLY A 136 -10.62 9.37 2.72
CA GLY A 136 -10.52 8.89 1.35
C GLY A 136 -11.63 9.45 0.47
N GLY A 137 -11.24 10.08 -0.64
CA GLY A 137 -12.16 10.62 -1.62
C GLY A 137 -12.80 9.59 -2.54
N LYS A 138 -13.20 10.02 -3.74
CA LYS A 138 -13.88 9.18 -4.74
C LYS A 138 -12.92 8.73 -5.82
N GLY A 139 -12.66 7.43 -5.88
CA GLY A 139 -11.84 6.77 -6.89
C GLY A 139 -12.59 6.46 -8.20
N LYS A 140 -11.83 5.99 -9.19
CA LYS A 140 -12.38 5.57 -10.49
C LYS A 140 -13.23 4.30 -10.33
N GLY A 141 -14.49 4.36 -10.77
CA GLY A 141 -15.42 3.23 -10.68
C GLY A 141 -16.17 3.14 -9.35
N GLU A 142 -16.02 4.13 -8.49
CA GLU A 142 -16.74 4.27 -7.23
C GLU A 142 -17.95 5.20 -7.43
N THR A 143 -19.05 4.95 -6.72
CA THR A 143 -20.27 5.79 -6.80
C THR A 143 -20.38 6.76 -5.63
N ILE A 144 -19.77 6.42 -4.50
CA ILE A 144 -19.62 7.24 -3.29
C ILE A 144 -18.14 7.39 -2.94
N THR A 145 -17.79 8.28 -2.00
CA THR A 145 -16.42 8.39 -1.48
C THR A 145 -16.10 7.22 -0.55
N GLU A 146 -14.82 6.87 -0.44
CA GLU A 146 -14.35 5.87 0.52
C GLU A 146 -14.72 6.27 1.94
N ALA A 147 -14.54 7.54 2.32
CA ALA A 147 -14.93 8.09 3.62
C ALA A 147 -16.42 7.87 3.92
N GLN A 148 -17.31 8.07 2.94
CA GLN A 148 -18.74 7.84 3.12
C GLN A 148 -19.05 6.35 3.35
N ALA A 149 -18.42 5.46 2.60
CA ALA A 149 -18.58 4.01 2.78
C ALA A 149 -18.07 3.56 4.15
N MET A 150 -16.89 4.04 4.57
CA MET A 150 -16.30 3.75 5.87
C MET A 150 -17.17 4.22 7.04
N ASN A 151 -17.71 5.44 6.96
CA ASN A 151 -18.61 5.98 7.98
C ASN A 151 -19.88 5.12 8.13
N ARG A 152 -20.55 4.81 7.00
CA ARG A 152 -21.73 3.92 6.98
C ARG A 152 -21.43 2.56 7.61
N TYR A 153 -20.25 2.01 7.35
CA TYR A 153 -19.83 0.71 7.87
C TYR A 153 -19.70 0.73 9.40
N LEU A 154 -18.97 1.70 9.95
CA LEU A 154 -18.70 1.78 11.38
C LEU A 154 -19.97 2.10 12.18
N ILE A 155 -20.84 2.98 11.67
CA ILE A 155 -22.15 3.26 12.27
C ILE A 155 -23.01 1.99 12.28
N LYS A 156 -23.06 1.26 11.16
CA LYS A 156 -23.80 -0.02 11.08
C LYS A 156 -23.28 -1.07 12.07
N LYS A 157 -22.00 -1.01 12.42
CA LYS A 157 -21.35 -1.87 13.44
C LYS A 157 -21.59 -1.39 14.88
N GLY A 158 -22.23 -0.24 15.07
CA GLY A 158 -22.60 0.29 16.39
C GLY A 158 -21.69 1.38 16.94
N ILE A 159 -20.72 1.89 16.17
CA ILE A 159 -19.95 3.06 16.57
C ILE A 159 -20.83 4.31 16.45
N SER A 160 -20.90 5.11 17.51
CA SER A 160 -21.70 6.33 17.52
C SER A 160 -21.19 7.35 16.49
N SER A 161 -22.12 8.03 15.79
CA SER A 161 -21.77 8.92 14.68
C SER A 161 -20.99 10.16 15.10
N ASP A 162 -21.18 10.65 16.32
CA ASP A 162 -20.43 11.77 16.91
C ASP A 162 -18.95 11.44 17.14
N ARG A 163 -18.58 10.16 17.20
CA ARG A 163 -17.18 9.71 17.29
C ARG A 163 -16.48 9.62 15.93
N ILE A 164 -17.19 9.83 14.81
CA ILE A 164 -16.63 9.65 13.47
C ILE A 164 -16.71 10.97 12.68
N LYS A 165 -15.57 11.46 12.23
CA LYS A 165 -15.45 12.56 11.27
C LYS A 165 -15.08 12.00 9.89
N MET A 166 -15.61 12.61 8.83
CA MET A 166 -15.31 12.22 7.46
C MET A 166 -14.38 13.22 6.78
N GLU A 167 -13.40 12.72 6.03
CA GLU A 167 -12.57 13.47 5.10
C GLU A 167 -12.76 12.88 3.67
N PRO A 168 -13.59 13.50 2.82
CA PRO A 168 -14.02 12.93 1.53
C PRO A 168 -13.33 13.50 0.28
N ASP A 169 -12.30 14.34 0.43
CA ASP A 169 -11.79 15.19 -0.66
C ASP A 169 -10.41 14.74 -1.17
N SER A 170 -9.71 13.90 -0.40
CA SER A 170 -8.39 13.39 -0.73
C SER A 170 -8.33 12.48 -1.95
N THR A 171 -7.29 12.66 -2.77
CA THR A 171 -7.02 11.86 -3.98
C THR A 171 -5.79 10.97 -3.85
N ASN A 172 -5.00 11.16 -2.79
CA ASN A 172 -3.77 10.42 -2.52
C ASN A 172 -3.45 10.37 -1.03
N THR A 173 -2.50 9.51 -0.65
CA THR A 173 -2.13 9.31 0.76
C THR A 173 -1.61 10.56 1.45
N TYR A 174 -0.93 11.47 0.73
CA TYR A 174 -0.45 12.71 1.33
C TYR A 174 -1.62 13.63 1.69
N GLU A 175 -2.56 13.81 0.76
CA GLU A 175 -3.80 14.55 0.99
C GLU A 175 -4.66 13.94 2.10
N ASN A 176 -4.75 12.61 2.19
CA ASN A 176 -5.46 11.95 3.30
C ASN A 176 -5.00 12.50 4.65
N PHE A 177 -3.68 12.55 4.88
CA PHE A 177 -3.13 13.06 6.13
C PHE A 177 -3.21 14.57 6.25
N LEU A 178 -2.98 15.31 5.15
CA LEU A 178 -3.04 16.77 5.15
C LEU A 178 -4.45 17.25 5.55
N PHE A 179 -5.48 16.71 4.93
CA PHE A 179 -6.87 17.10 5.18
C PHE A 179 -7.37 16.52 6.51
N SER A 180 -7.01 15.28 6.86
CA SER A 180 -7.35 14.72 8.17
C SER A 180 -6.76 15.53 9.32
N LYS A 181 -5.57 16.11 9.14
CA LYS A 181 -4.93 16.95 10.15
C LYS A 181 -5.78 18.18 10.50
N GLU A 182 -6.52 18.72 9.55
CA GLU A 182 -7.41 19.88 9.76
C GLU A 182 -8.64 19.52 10.60
N LEU A 183 -9.02 18.23 10.65
CA LEU A 183 -10.15 17.72 11.42
C LEU A 183 -9.77 17.27 12.84
N LEU A 184 -8.48 17.21 13.16
CA LEU A 184 -7.98 16.85 14.48
C LEU A 184 -8.31 17.94 15.50
N GLU A 185 -8.73 17.52 16.69
CA GLU A 185 -8.96 18.43 17.80
C GLU A 185 -7.64 18.84 18.46
N LYS A 186 -7.61 20.04 19.06
CA LYS A 186 -6.39 20.62 19.64
C LYS A 186 -5.83 19.81 20.81
N ASN A 187 -6.66 19.02 21.47
CA ASN A 187 -6.32 18.15 22.60
C ASN A 187 -5.86 16.75 22.19
N VAL A 188 -5.82 16.42 20.89
CA VAL A 188 -5.29 15.13 20.43
C VAL A 188 -3.77 15.10 20.64
N LEU A 189 -3.30 14.16 21.46
CA LEU A 189 -1.89 13.96 21.80
C LEU A 189 -1.28 12.78 21.05
N ALA A 190 -2.09 11.81 20.63
CA ALA A 190 -1.65 10.65 19.87
C ALA A 190 -2.66 10.26 18.78
N VAL A 191 -2.14 10.03 17.56
CA VAL A 191 -2.92 9.62 16.40
C VAL A 191 -2.57 8.20 15.97
N GLY A 192 -3.58 7.34 15.88
CA GLY A 192 -3.46 5.97 15.37
C GLY A 192 -3.76 5.91 13.88
N ILE A 193 -2.84 5.40 13.08
CA ILE A 193 -2.98 5.30 11.63
C ILE A 193 -3.39 3.88 11.29
N VAL A 194 -4.65 3.70 10.91
CA VAL A 194 -5.18 2.39 10.50
C VAL A 194 -5.01 2.25 8.99
N THR A 195 -4.11 1.34 8.60
CA THR A 195 -3.94 0.93 7.21
C THR A 195 -3.39 -0.50 7.11
N ASN A 196 -3.37 -1.08 5.91
CA ASN A 196 -2.84 -2.43 5.74
C ASN A 196 -1.33 -2.50 6.05
N ASN A 197 -0.88 -3.66 6.52
CA ASN A 197 0.50 -3.90 6.96
C ASN A 197 1.59 -3.50 5.94
N PHE A 198 1.40 -3.77 4.64
CA PHE A 198 2.35 -3.34 3.61
C PHE A 198 2.47 -1.81 3.48
N HIS A 199 1.42 -1.07 3.84
CA HIS A 199 1.34 0.39 3.65
C HIS A 199 1.77 1.17 4.91
N ILE A 200 1.88 0.50 6.07
CA ILE A 200 2.05 1.17 7.36
C ILE A 200 3.33 2.03 7.43
N TYR A 201 4.42 1.58 6.83
CA TYR A 201 5.69 2.30 6.84
C TYR A 201 5.57 3.64 6.10
N ARG A 202 5.07 3.63 4.85
CA ARG A 202 4.91 4.86 4.05
C ARG A 202 3.94 5.82 4.70
N ALA A 203 2.81 5.30 5.19
CA ALA A 203 1.79 6.09 5.88
C ALA A 203 2.38 6.85 7.08
N LEU A 204 3.22 6.19 7.89
CA LEU A 204 3.89 6.84 9.03
C LEU A 204 4.97 7.84 8.63
N GLN A 205 5.71 7.62 7.54
CA GLN A 205 6.66 8.63 7.05
C GLN A 205 5.94 9.92 6.66
N ILE A 206 4.81 9.81 5.94
CA ILE A 206 3.99 10.96 5.54
C ILE A 206 3.41 11.66 6.78
N ALA A 207 2.83 10.92 7.72
CA ALA A 207 2.27 11.48 8.93
C ALA A 207 3.32 12.24 9.77
N LYS A 208 4.55 11.70 9.89
CA LYS A 208 5.67 12.37 10.54
C LYS A 208 6.09 13.63 9.79
N LYS A 209 6.18 13.57 8.46
CA LYS A 209 6.49 14.73 7.61
C LYS A 209 5.50 15.88 7.81
N LEU A 210 4.22 15.55 7.99
CA LEU A 210 3.15 16.50 8.25
C LEU A 210 3.01 16.90 9.72
N ASN A 211 3.93 16.46 10.60
CA ASN A 211 3.92 16.75 12.04
C ASN A 211 2.58 16.39 12.71
N LEU A 212 2.02 15.22 12.41
CA LEU A 212 0.91 14.68 13.20
C LEU A 212 1.40 14.38 14.63
N GLN A 213 0.50 14.48 15.61
CA GLN A 213 0.83 14.27 17.02
C GLN A 213 1.07 12.78 17.29
N ASN A 214 2.30 12.43 17.70
CA ASN A 214 2.75 11.08 18.04
C ASN A 214 2.13 9.97 17.17
N PRO A 215 2.39 9.96 15.85
CA PRO A 215 1.71 9.05 14.94
C PRO A 215 2.16 7.61 15.18
N VAL A 216 1.19 6.74 15.44
CA VAL A 216 1.36 5.31 15.70
C VAL A 216 0.70 4.51 14.60
N GLY A 217 1.37 3.48 14.08
CA GLY A 217 0.76 2.58 13.09
C GLY A 217 -0.08 1.50 13.75
N ILE A 218 -1.31 1.30 13.25
CA ILE A 218 -2.18 0.16 13.58
C ILE A 218 -2.33 -0.70 12.31
N PRO A 219 -1.49 -1.73 12.13
CA PRO A 219 -1.44 -2.49 10.89
C PRO A 219 -2.60 -3.48 10.78
N ALA A 220 -3.50 -3.23 9.83
CA ALA A 220 -4.52 -4.18 9.41
C ALA A 220 -3.89 -5.30 8.55
N PRO A 221 -4.43 -6.53 8.58
CA PRO A 221 -3.94 -7.62 7.75
C PRO A 221 -4.12 -7.32 6.25
N THR A 222 -3.39 -8.06 5.43
CA THR A 222 -3.52 -8.04 3.96
C THR A 222 -3.76 -9.46 3.48
N ASP A 223 -4.47 -9.59 2.36
CA ASP A 223 -4.60 -10.86 1.66
C ASP A 223 -3.20 -11.43 1.30
N PRO A 224 -2.79 -12.58 1.88
CA PRO A 224 -1.46 -13.13 1.67
C PRO A 224 -1.16 -13.45 0.20
N LEU A 225 -2.19 -13.79 -0.59
CA LEU A 225 -2.03 -14.23 -1.98
C LEU A 225 -1.60 -13.09 -2.92
N ILE A 226 -1.91 -11.85 -2.58
CA ILE A 226 -1.55 -10.65 -3.36
C ILE A 226 -0.60 -9.72 -2.58
N PHE A 227 -0.09 -10.16 -1.45
CA PHE A 227 0.81 -9.38 -0.60
C PHE A 227 2.07 -8.93 -1.36
N VAL A 228 2.73 -9.85 -2.08
CA VAL A 228 3.94 -9.56 -2.88
C VAL A 228 3.64 -8.50 -3.93
N HIS A 229 2.47 -8.55 -4.56
CA HIS A 229 2.05 -7.54 -5.52
C HIS A 229 1.97 -6.15 -4.88
N PHE A 230 1.32 -6.02 -3.71
CA PHE A 230 1.23 -4.75 -3.00
C PHE A 230 2.58 -4.24 -2.52
N MET A 231 3.47 -5.11 -2.06
CA MET A 231 4.82 -4.75 -1.63
C MET A 231 5.64 -4.15 -2.77
N VAL A 232 5.58 -4.74 -3.98
CA VAL A 232 6.28 -4.19 -5.15
C VAL A 232 5.73 -2.81 -5.50
N ARG A 233 4.40 -2.67 -5.57
CA ARG A 233 3.75 -1.39 -5.83
C ARG A 233 4.16 -0.33 -4.79
N GLU A 234 4.23 -0.72 -3.52
CA GLU A 234 4.55 0.16 -2.42
C GLU A 234 6.00 0.68 -2.48
N LEU A 235 6.95 -0.16 -2.89
CA LEU A 235 8.33 0.27 -3.11
C LEU A 235 8.40 1.40 -4.15
N PHE A 236 7.69 1.27 -5.28
CA PHE A 236 7.62 2.35 -6.27
C PHE A 236 6.91 3.59 -5.74
N ALA A 237 5.84 3.42 -4.93
CA ALA A 237 5.15 4.53 -4.29
C ALA A 237 6.07 5.31 -3.33
N LEU A 238 6.91 4.63 -2.55
CA LEU A 238 7.92 5.25 -1.70
C LEU A 238 8.96 6.04 -2.48
N ILE A 239 9.47 5.48 -3.58
CA ILE A 239 10.42 6.17 -4.45
C ILE A 239 9.77 7.44 -5.01
N LYS A 240 8.54 7.33 -5.53
CA LYS A 240 7.76 8.48 -6.01
C LYS A 240 7.61 9.54 -4.91
N ASP A 241 7.12 9.17 -3.73
CA ASP A 241 6.87 10.10 -2.63
C ASP A 241 8.15 10.80 -2.16
N LYS A 242 9.30 10.12 -2.17
CA LYS A 242 10.60 10.73 -1.88
C LYS A 242 11.02 11.74 -2.96
N LEU A 243 10.79 11.43 -4.24
CA LEU A 243 11.11 12.32 -5.35
C LEU A 243 10.26 13.60 -5.35
N VAL A 244 8.97 13.47 -5.01
CA VAL A 244 8.05 14.62 -4.91
C VAL A 244 8.04 15.28 -3.54
N LYS A 245 8.91 14.85 -2.61
CA LYS A 245 9.11 15.40 -1.25
C LYS A 245 7.90 15.26 -0.31
N ASN A 246 7.05 14.26 -0.55
CA ASN A 246 5.97 13.86 0.37
C ASN A 246 6.50 13.18 1.64
N ILE A 247 7.71 12.61 1.59
CA ILE A 247 8.46 12.01 2.70
C ILE A 247 9.91 12.47 2.68
#